data_AF-A0A956F5K3-F1
#
_entry.id   AF-A0A956F5K3-F1
#
_cell.length_a   1.000
_cell.length_b   1.000
_cell.length_c   1.000
_cell.angle_alpha   90.00
_cell.angle_beta   90.00
_cell.angle_gamma   90.00
#
_symmetry.space_group_name_H-M   'P 1'
#
loop_
_entity.id
_entity.type
_entity.pdbx_description
1 polymer ?
#
loop_
_entity_poly.entity_id
_entity_poly.type
_entity_poly.pdbx_seq_one_letter_code
_entity_poly.pdbx_strand_id
1 'polypeptide(L)'
;MSQRPTHRRARWGAAIFAALCNTTLASNTARAADADPWWGRDKALHFSVSAGLGAGGYGAGALFFDSYGARALTGAALSLSLGIGKEVYDATGAGDPSWKDLTWDVIGTGVGVGVALLLDLAIRGAPHPQTQSQTLQGLHFSW
;
A
#
# COMPACT_ATOMS: atom_id res chain seq x y z
N MET A 1 38.97 0.82 9.43
CA MET A 1 38.40 0.23 8.20
C MET A 1 36.88 0.31 8.31
N SER A 2 36.27 1.36 7.76
CA SER A 2 34.84 1.69 7.94
C SER A 2 34.05 1.22 6.72
N GLN A 3 33.18 0.23 6.89
CA GLN A 3 32.30 -0.29 5.84
C GLN A 3 31.03 0.56 5.81
N ARG A 4 30.87 1.40 4.78
CA ARG A 4 29.61 2.12 4.50
C ARG A 4 28.71 1.23 3.63
N PRO A 5 27.44 1.00 3.98
CA PRO A 5 26.55 0.21 3.13
C PRO A 5 26.12 1.00 1.89
N THR A 6 26.16 0.33 0.75
CA THR A 6 25.93 0.90 -0.59
C THR A 6 24.44 1.06 -0.92
N HIS A 7 23.95 2.30 -1.00
CA HIS A 7 22.57 2.67 -1.36
C HIS A 7 22.22 2.51 -2.87
N ARG A 8 22.49 1.36 -3.48
CA ARG A 8 22.40 1.21 -4.96
C ARG A 8 21.18 0.41 -5.48
N ARG A 9 20.12 0.20 -4.69
CA ARG A 9 18.98 -0.66 -5.08
C ARG A 9 17.63 0.03 -5.28
N ALA A 10 17.53 1.35 -5.19
CA ALA A 10 16.23 2.04 -5.12
C ALA A 10 15.67 2.61 -6.45
N ARG A 11 16.29 2.37 -7.61
CA ARG A 11 15.94 3.12 -8.84
C ARG A 11 14.99 2.41 -9.80
N TRP A 12 14.66 1.13 -9.57
CA TRP A 12 13.84 0.35 -10.51
C TRP A 12 12.35 0.28 -10.15
N GLY A 13 11.95 0.57 -8.90
CA GLY A 13 10.54 0.50 -8.47
C GLY A 13 9.67 1.67 -8.94
N ALA A 14 10.27 2.84 -9.18
CA ALA A 14 9.52 4.08 -9.45
C ALA A 14 8.96 4.17 -10.88
N ALA A 15 9.58 3.49 -11.86
CA ALA A 15 9.22 3.65 -13.27
C ALA A 15 7.94 2.88 -13.67
N ILE A 16 7.55 1.85 -12.93
CA ILE A 16 6.33 1.07 -13.19
C ILE A 16 5.09 1.78 -12.63
N PHE A 17 5.27 2.62 -11.60
CA PHE A 17 4.18 3.29 -10.87
C PHE A 17 3.54 4.43 -11.67
N ALA A 18 4.34 5.19 -12.43
CA ALA A 18 3.85 6.36 -13.18
C ALA A 18 3.00 6.00 -14.41
N ALA A 19 3.15 4.78 -14.96
CA ALA A 19 2.43 4.36 -16.16
C ALA A 19 0.98 3.89 -15.90
N LEU A 20 0.64 3.55 -14.65
CA LEU A 20 -0.68 3.02 -14.28
C LEU A 20 -1.71 4.09 -13.92
N CYS A 21 -1.28 5.34 -13.67
CA CYS A 21 -2.17 6.45 -13.30
C CYS A 21 -3.02 7.01 -14.46
N ASN A 22 -2.79 6.60 -15.71
CA ASN A 22 -3.31 7.32 -16.88
C ASN A 22 -4.48 6.64 -17.62
N THR A 23 -5.10 5.58 -17.07
CA THR A 23 -6.06 4.75 -17.85
C THR A 23 -7.47 4.59 -17.28
N THR A 24 -7.89 5.34 -16.25
CA THR A 24 -9.26 5.21 -15.69
C THR A 24 -10.25 6.27 -16.19
N LEU A 25 -10.01 6.86 -17.37
CA LEU A 25 -10.97 7.76 -18.03
C LEU A 25 -11.56 7.07 -19.27
N ALA A 26 -12.45 6.10 -19.06
CA ALA A 26 -13.25 5.54 -20.14
C ALA A 26 -14.69 5.32 -19.66
N SER A 27 -15.49 6.39 -19.74
CA SER A 27 -16.94 6.35 -19.56
C SER A 27 -17.57 5.65 -20.77
N ASN A 28 -18.27 4.53 -20.56
CA ASN A 28 -19.12 3.92 -21.59
C ASN A 28 -20.54 3.79 -21.04
N THR A 29 -21.49 4.49 -21.66
CA THR A 29 -22.91 4.44 -21.30
C THR A 29 -23.66 3.45 -22.20
N ALA A 30 -24.40 2.51 -21.59
CA ALA A 30 -25.70 2.01 -22.08
C ALA A 30 -26.39 1.16 -20.99
N ARG A 31 -27.70 1.42 -20.77
CA ARG A 31 -28.55 0.91 -19.68
C ARG A 31 -29.08 -0.52 -19.95
N ALA A 32 -29.41 -1.21 -18.84
CA ALA A 32 -30.17 -2.47 -18.66
C ALA A 32 -29.34 -3.76 -18.42
N ALA A 33 -28.58 -3.72 -17.32
CA ALA A 33 -28.14 -4.80 -16.41
C ALA A 33 -27.86 -4.12 -15.05
N ASP A 34 -27.44 -4.82 -13.97
CA ASP A 34 -26.86 -4.11 -12.80
C ASP A 34 -25.80 -3.14 -13.35
N ALA A 35 -26.02 -1.84 -13.18
CA ALA A 35 -25.20 -0.80 -13.81
C ALA A 35 -23.75 -0.87 -13.30
N ASP A 36 -23.55 -1.54 -12.17
CA ASP A 36 -22.29 -1.66 -11.47
C ASP A 36 -22.14 -3.06 -10.84
N PRO A 37 -21.73 -4.10 -11.56
CA PRO A 37 -21.64 -5.46 -11.02
C PRO A 37 -20.48 -5.59 -10.01
N TRP A 38 -20.69 -6.41 -8.97
CA TRP A 38 -19.65 -6.74 -7.98
C TRP A 38 -18.42 -7.43 -8.58
N TRP A 39 -18.58 -8.09 -9.73
CA TRP A 39 -17.54 -8.88 -10.39
C TRP A 39 -17.48 -8.44 -11.85
N GLY A 40 -16.45 -7.67 -12.19
CA GLY A 40 -16.27 -7.13 -13.54
C GLY A 40 -14.84 -6.65 -13.75
N ARG A 41 -14.49 -6.37 -15.01
CA ARG A 41 -13.17 -5.85 -15.38
C ARG A 41 -12.83 -4.58 -14.60
N ASP A 42 -13.82 -3.71 -14.42
CA ASP A 42 -13.70 -2.47 -13.67
C ASP A 42 -13.27 -2.71 -12.20
N LYS A 43 -13.94 -3.63 -11.51
CA LYS A 43 -13.58 -4.04 -10.13
C LYS A 43 -12.19 -4.65 -10.04
N ALA A 44 -11.80 -5.44 -11.04
CA ALA A 44 -10.45 -5.99 -11.11
C ALA A 44 -9.38 -4.89 -11.28
N LEU A 45 -9.69 -3.79 -11.98
CA LEU A 45 -8.79 -2.64 -12.10
C LEU A 45 -8.66 -1.90 -10.77
N HIS A 46 -9.76 -1.60 -10.09
CA HIS A 46 -9.76 -1.00 -8.74
C HIS A 46 -8.93 -1.81 -7.77
N PHE A 47 -9.19 -3.13 -7.69
CA PHE A 47 -8.39 -4.05 -6.88
C PHE A 47 -6.90 -3.99 -7.24
N SER A 48 -6.54 -4.11 -8.52
CA SER A 48 -5.15 -4.25 -8.96
C SER A 48 -4.36 -2.96 -8.77
N VAL A 49 -4.96 -1.81 -9.10
CA VAL A 49 -4.35 -0.49 -8.88
C VAL A 49 -4.15 -0.27 -7.39
N SER A 50 -5.17 -0.49 -6.57
CA SER A 50 -5.08 -0.33 -5.11
C SER A 50 -4.09 -1.30 -4.46
N ALA A 51 -3.96 -2.54 -4.95
CA ALA A 51 -2.90 -3.45 -4.52
C ALA A 51 -1.51 -2.92 -4.87
N GLY A 52 -1.32 -2.41 -6.09
CA GLY A 52 -0.06 -1.78 -6.51
C GLY A 52 0.28 -0.54 -5.69
N LEU A 53 -0.70 0.34 -5.45
CA LEU A 53 -0.56 1.54 -4.63
C LEU A 53 -0.20 1.19 -3.18
N GLY A 54 -0.89 0.22 -2.58
CA GLY A 54 -0.63 -0.26 -1.22
C GLY A 54 0.77 -0.82 -1.07
N ALA A 55 1.20 -1.70 -1.98
CA ALA A 55 2.54 -2.28 -1.97
C ALA A 55 3.63 -1.23 -2.25
N GLY A 56 3.41 -0.35 -3.23
CA GLY A 56 4.32 0.72 -3.59
C GLY A 56 4.50 1.74 -2.47
N GLY A 57 3.40 2.17 -1.85
CA GLY A 57 3.42 3.07 -0.70
C GLY A 57 4.05 2.44 0.54
N TYR A 58 3.88 1.12 0.76
CA TYR A 58 4.65 0.39 1.78
C TYR A 58 6.15 0.50 1.51
N GLY A 59 6.58 0.21 0.27
CA GLY A 59 7.98 0.31 -0.15
C GLY A 59 8.54 1.72 -0.02
N ALA A 60 7.75 2.75 -0.33
CA ALA A 60 8.11 4.14 -0.13
C ALA A 60 8.26 4.48 1.37
N GLY A 61 7.33 4.02 2.22
CA GLY A 61 7.43 4.15 3.67
C GLY A 61 8.70 3.52 4.24
N ALA A 62 9.20 2.45 3.62
CA ALA A 62 10.44 1.79 4.04
C ALA A 62 11.70 2.65 3.82
N LEU A 63 11.60 3.75 3.06
CA LEU A 63 12.68 4.74 2.91
C LEU A 63 12.79 5.69 4.12
N PHE A 64 11.71 5.83 4.90
CA PHE A 64 11.62 6.81 5.98
C PHE A 64 11.43 6.18 7.37
N PHE A 65 10.91 4.95 7.43
CA PHE A 65 10.55 4.30 8.69
C PHE A 65 11.16 2.92 8.82
N ASP A 66 11.67 2.60 10.01
CA ASP A 66 12.11 1.25 10.38
C ASP A 66 10.93 0.35 10.80
N SER A 67 9.85 0.94 11.32
CA SER A 67 8.66 0.21 11.77
C SER A 67 7.85 -0.34 10.60
N TYR A 68 7.62 -1.66 10.58
CA TYR A 68 6.70 -2.30 9.63
C TYR A 68 5.28 -1.72 9.69
N GLY A 69 4.82 -1.32 10.89
CA GLY A 69 3.51 -0.70 11.06
C GLY A 69 3.41 0.66 10.38
N ALA A 70 4.46 1.48 10.49
CA ALA A 70 4.51 2.78 9.82
C ALA A 70 4.59 2.65 8.29
N ARG A 71 5.32 1.63 7.79
CA ARG A 71 5.35 1.28 6.36
C ARG A 71 3.97 0.87 5.86
N ALA A 72 3.31 -0.04 6.57
CA ALA A 72 1.95 -0.49 6.28
C ALA A 72 0.94 0.65 6.28
N LEU A 73 1.00 1.53 7.27
CA LEU A 73 0.14 2.71 7.34
C LEU A 73 0.37 3.65 6.17
N THR A 74 1.63 3.85 5.76
CA THR A 74 1.97 4.69 4.60
C THR A 74 1.35 4.12 3.31
N GLY A 75 1.50 2.81 3.08
CA GLY A 75 0.90 2.13 1.93
C GLY A 75 -0.63 2.20 1.93
N ALA A 76 -1.24 1.90 3.07
CA ALA A 76 -2.69 1.94 3.22
C ALA A 76 -3.25 3.35 3.03
N ALA A 77 -2.65 4.35 3.67
CA ALA A 77 -3.08 5.74 3.56
C ALA A 77 -2.97 6.24 2.11
N LEU A 78 -1.85 6.00 1.43
CA LEU A 78 -1.67 6.42 0.04
C LEU A 78 -2.75 5.81 -0.86
N SER A 79 -2.95 4.50 -0.79
CA SER A 79 -3.90 3.79 -1.64
C SER A 79 -5.35 4.19 -1.36
N LEU A 80 -5.77 4.16 -0.09
CA LEU A 80 -7.14 4.49 0.29
C LEU A 80 -7.47 5.96 0.05
N SER A 81 -6.54 6.89 0.26
CA SER A 81 -6.79 8.31 -0.04
C SER A 81 -7.01 8.54 -1.54
N LEU A 82 -6.33 7.80 -2.42
CA LEU A 82 -6.56 7.88 -3.86
C LEU A 82 -7.90 7.25 -4.26
N GLY A 83 -8.26 6.08 -3.73
CA GLY A 83 -9.56 5.44 -3.97
C GLY A 83 -10.73 6.32 -3.48
N ILE A 84 -10.71 6.76 -2.23
CA ILE A 84 -11.70 7.69 -1.67
C ILE A 84 -11.74 9.00 -2.46
N GLY A 85 -10.58 9.55 -2.80
CA GLY A 85 -10.48 10.78 -3.57
C GLY A 85 -11.12 10.68 -4.95
N LYS A 86 -10.96 9.54 -5.63
CA LYS A 86 -11.60 9.26 -6.91
C LYS A 86 -13.13 9.21 -6.77
N GLU A 87 -13.67 8.50 -5.79
CA GLU A 87 -15.12 8.45 -5.57
C GLU A 87 -15.72 9.83 -5.19
N VAL A 88 -15.02 10.61 -4.37
CA VAL A 88 -15.42 12.00 -4.06
C VAL A 88 -15.37 12.88 -5.31
N TYR A 89 -14.37 12.70 -6.16
CA TYR A 89 -14.25 13.43 -7.42
C TYR A 89 -15.39 13.07 -8.38
N ASP A 90 -15.73 11.78 -8.51
CA ASP A 90 -16.84 11.32 -9.34
C ASP A 90 -18.18 11.89 -8.86
N ALA A 91 -18.38 11.98 -7.54
CA ALA A 91 -19.56 12.63 -6.94
C ALA A 91 -19.71 14.13 -7.28
N THR A 92 -18.69 14.78 -7.85
CA THR A 92 -18.79 16.16 -8.36
C THR A 92 -19.43 16.26 -9.76
N GLY A 93 -19.78 15.11 -10.36
CA GLY A 93 -20.33 15.02 -11.71
C GLY A 93 -19.30 14.63 -12.77
N ALA A 94 -18.08 14.29 -12.37
CA ALA A 94 -17.02 13.80 -13.25
C ALA A 94 -17.16 12.30 -13.61
N GLY A 95 -17.96 11.56 -12.85
CA GLY A 95 -18.22 10.13 -13.02
C GLY A 95 -19.41 9.68 -12.16
N ASP A 96 -19.59 8.36 -12.03
CA ASP A 96 -20.61 7.77 -11.16
C ASP A 96 -19.92 7.17 -9.91
N PRO A 97 -20.12 7.73 -8.70
CA PRO A 97 -19.50 7.18 -7.50
C PRO A 97 -20.05 5.79 -7.16
N SER A 98 -19.17 4.87 -6.80
CA SER A 98 -19.47 3.49 -6.46
C SER A 98 -18.83 3.05 -5.14
N TRP A 99 -19.67 2.64 -4.19
CA TRP A 99 -19.21 1.94 -2.99
C TRP A 99 -18.65 0.54 -3.29
N LYS A 100 -19.02 -0.06 -4.42
CA LYS A 100 -18.47 -1.36 -4.83
C LYS A 100 -17.02 -1.18 -5.27
N ASP A 101 -16.71 -0.12 -6.01
CA ASP A 101 -15.33 0.26 -6.34
C ASP A 101 -14.48 0.54 -5.11
N LEU A 102 -14.99 1.38 -4.20
CA LEU A 102 -14.30 1.65 -2.93
C LEU A 102 -14.04 0.36 -2.12
N THR A 103 -14.97 -0.60 -2.16
CA THR A 103 -14.78 -1.90 -1.50
C THR A 103 -13.62 -2.68 -2.13
N TRP A 104 -13.56 -2.71 -3.47
CA TRP A 104 -12.47 -3.34 -4.19
C TRP A 104 -11.13 -2.63 -3.98
N ASP A 105 -11.13 -1.31 -3.79
CA ASP A 105 -9.94 -0.55 -3.40
C ASP A 105 -9.44 -0.93 -2.00
N VAL A 106 -10.35 -1.11 -1.03
CA VAL A 106 -10.00 -1.59 0.31
C VAL A 106 -9.39 -2.99 0.28
N ILE A 107 -10.02 -3.92 -0.45
CA ILE A 107 -9.52 -5.30 -0.60
C ILE A 107 -8.15 -5.29 -1.28
N GLY A 108 -8.01 -4.56 -2.39
CA GLY A 108 -6.76 -4.42 -3.13
C GLY A 108 -5.66 -3.86 -2.24
N THR A 109 -5.92 -2.76 -1.55
CA THR A 109 -4.98 -2.14 -0.61
C THR A 109 -4.50 -3.13 0.45
N GLY A 110 -5.43 -3.84 1.08
CA GLY A 110 -5.10 -4.85 2.10
C GLY A 110 -4.20 -5.95 1.56
N VAL A 111 -4.50 -6.48 0.37
CA VAL A 111 -3.67 -7.49 -0.30
C VAL A 111 -2.30 -6.93 -0.64
N GLY A 112 -2.22 -5.74 -1.23
CA GLY A 112 -0.96 -5.10 -1.61
C GLY A 112 -0.03 -4.87 -0.43
N VAL A 113 -0.56 -4.25 0.63
CA VAL A 113 0.18 -4.02 1.89
C VAL A 113 0.59 -5.35 2.54
N GLY A 114 -0.32 -6.33 2.59
CA GLY A 114 -0.05 -7.65 3.15
C GLY A 114 1.07 -8.38 2.43
N VAL A 115 1.03 -8.42 1.09
CA VAL A 115 2.10 -9.02 0.27
C VAL A 115 3.43 -8.31 0.49
N ALA A 116 3.44 -6.97 0.48
CA ALA A 116 4.66 -6.20 0.73
C ALA A 116 5.25 -6.47 2.12
N LEU A 117 4.40 -6.53 3.15
CA LEU A 117 4.80 -6.87 4.51
C LEU A 117 5.39 -8.28 4.59
N LEU A 118 4.73 -9.28 4.01
CA LEU A 118 5.21 -10.67 4.02
C LEU A 118 6.57 -10.80 3.33
N LEU A 119 6.76 -10.11 2.19
CA LEU A 119 8.05 -10.05 1.51
C LEU A 119 9.11 -9.36 2.38
N ASP A 120 8.78 -8.25 3.02
CA ASP A 120 9.72 -7.52 3.88
C ASP A 120 10.12 -8.37 5.10
N LEU A 121 9.17 -9.06 5.73
CA LEU A 121 9.43 -10.03 6.81
C LEU A 121 10.30 -11.20 6.35
N ALA A 122 10.05 -11.73 5.15
CA ALA A 122 10.85 -12.83 4.60
C ALA A 122 12.31 -12.40 4.31
N ILE A 123 12.53 -11.13 3.96
CA ILE A 123 13.86 -10.60 3.63
C ILE A 123 14.61 -10.12 4.88
N ARG A 124 13.92 -9.45 5.81
CA ARG A 124 14.54 -8.76 6.96
C ARG A 124 14.33 -9.45 8.29
N GLY A 125 13.45 -10.45 8.35
CA GLY A 125 13.07 -11.14 9.58
C GLY A 125 12.01 -10.39 10.40
N ALA A 126 11.40 -11.13 11.34
CA ALA A 126 10.43 -10.56 12.27
C ALA A 126 11.10 -9.53 13.20
N PRO A 127 10.36 -8.50 13.68
CA PRO A 127 10.87 -7.62 14.73
C PRO A 127 11.29 -8.47 15.92
N HIS A 128 12.53 -8.30 16.38
CA HIS A 128 12.94 -8.90 17.64
C HIS A 128 12.22 -8.16 18.77
N PRO A 129 11.44 -8.86 19.62
CA PRO A 129 11.01 -8.29 20.88
C PRO A 129 12.29 -7.91 21.64
N GLN A 130 12.41 -6.65 22.04
CA GLN A 130 13.42 -6.24 23.01
C GLN A 130 13.05 -6.94 24.33
N THR A 131 13.54 -8.16 24.52
CA THR A 131 13.41 -8.87 25.78
C THR A 131 14.02 -7.97 26.85
N GLN A 132 13.24 -7.64 27.89
CA GLN A 132 13.60 -6.85 29.08
C GLN A 132 14.84 -7.38 29.85
N SER A 133 15.57 -8.37 29.33
CA SER A 133 16.77 -8.94 29.92
C SER A 133 17.93 -7.94 30.05
N GLN A 134 17.97 -6.85 29.26
CA GLN A 134 18.98 -5.79 29.45
C GLN A 134 18.71 -4.89 30.66
N THR A 135 17.44 -4.72 31.08
CA THR A 135 17.12 -3.94 32.28
C THR A 135 17.51 -4.68 33.56
N LEU A 136 17.51 -6.02 33.55
CA LEU A 136 17.94 -6.83 34.70
C LEU A 136 19.45 -7.10 34.73
N GLN A 137 20.15 -7.08 33.59
CA GLN A 137 21.62 -7.19 33.54
C GLN A 137 22.36 -5.87 33.79
N GLY A 138 21.69 -4.72 33.62
CA GLY A 138 22.22 -3.39 33.98
C GLY A 138 22.12 -3.05 35.47
N LEU A 139 21.40 -3.85 36.27
CA LEU A 139 21.29 -3.70 37.73
C LEU A 139 22.34 -4.54 38.48
N HIS A 140 23.54 -4.67 37.91
CA HIS A 140 24.69 -5.17 38.65
C HIS A 140 25.20 -4.03 39.56
N PHE A 141 24.62 -3.90 40.75
CA PHE A 141 25.13 -3.03 41.80
C PHE A 141 26.53 -3.51 42.20
N SER A 142 27.55 -2.78 41.78
CA SER A 142 28.90 -2.89 42.34
C SER A 142 28.90 -2.15 43.68
N TRP A 143 28.69 -2.88 44.78
CA TRP A 143 29.09 -2.48 46.12
C TRP A 143 29.82 -3.63 46.79
#